data_AF-A0A086QF65-F1
#
_entry.id   AF-A0A086QF65-F1
#
_cell.length_a   1.000
_cell.length_b   1.000
_cell.length_c   1.000
_cell.angle_alpha   90.00
_cell.angle_beta   90.00
_cell.angle_gamma   90.00
#
_symmetry.space_group_name_H-M   'P 1'
#
loop_
_entity.id
_entity.type
_entity.pdbx_description
1 polymer ?
#
loop_
_entity_poly.entity_id
_entity_poly.type
_entity_poly.pdbx_seq_one_letter_code
_entity_poly.pdbx_strand_id
1 'polypeptide(L)'
;MSADNDTLTIDCGTDGSLKPTNYTEEFCVTDNSQLENCTTKKFSEILRTFLPSWWVSDSQNGSAKLTIPESGFPEEQQQFRLGCIPKKTTESPQASLSVNTEKEEGAQNTGASTSNCSVIVTVKASNFSSLASSIAPTAAVAGGVAALTGFLVGSF
;
A
#
# COMPACT_ATOMS: atom_id res chain seq x y z
N MET A 1 5.09 -0.84 0.30
CA MET A 1 5.68 -1.98 -0.42
C MET A 1 7.04 -2.30 0.17
N SER A 2 7.34 -3.58 0.33
CA SER A 2 8.60 -4.15 0.84
C SER A 2 8.78 -5.54 0.24
N ALA A 3 9.94 -6.20 0.43
CA ALA A 3 10.18 -7.52 -0.14
C ALA A 3 9.09 -8.55 0.23
N ASP A 4 8.57 -8.52 1.46
CA ASP A 4 7.47 -9.42 1.91
C ASP A 4 6.07 -8.99 1.43
N ASN A 5 5.91 -7.78 0.90
CA ASN A 5 4.65 -7.19 0.43
C ASN A 5 4.93 -6.31 -0.80
N ASP A 6 5.20 -7.00 -1.91
CA ASP A 6 5.83 -6.49 -3.13
C ASP A 6 4.84 -6.07 -4.21
N THR A 7 3.55 -6.26 -3.95
CA THR A 7 2.47 -6.04 -4.91
C THR A 7 1.55 -4.90 -4.48
N LEU A 8 1.16 -4.07 -5.44
CA LEU A 8 0.17 -3.01 -5.31
C LEU A 8 -0.90 -3.20 -6.39
N THR A 9 -2.16 -3.22 -6.00
CA THR A 9 -3.29 -3.17 -6.93
C THR A 9 -4.06 -1.88 -6.72
N ILE A 10 -4.35 -1.16 -7.80
CA ILE A 10 -5.24 0.00 -7.82
C ILE A 10 -6.40 -0.34 -8.73
N ASP A 11 -7.61 -0.30 -8.19
CA ASP A 11 -8.85 -0.50 -8.94
C ASP A 11 -9.67 0.79 -8.90
N CYS A 12 -9.81 1.43 -10.06
CA CYS A 12 -10.59 2.65 -10.20
C CYS A 12 -12.06 2.38 -10.52
N GLY A 13 -12.45 1.12 -10.70
CA GLY A 13 -13.78 0.74 -11.13
C GLY A 13 -14.18 1.32 -12.49
N THR A 14 -15.48 1.22 -12.80
CA THR A 14 -16.04 1.73 -14.06
C THR A 14 -16.09 3.24 -14.12
N ASP A 15 -16.21 3.91 -12.97
CA ASP A 15 -16.46 5.34 -12.87
C ASP A 15 -15.19 6.18 -12.73
N GLY A 16 -14.07 5.53 -12.39
CA GLY A 16 -12.77 6.18 -12.22
C GLY A 16 -11.80 5.91 -13.37
N SER A 17 -10.85 6.82 -13.53
CA SER A 17 -9.70 6.70 -14.42
C SER A 17 -8.41 6.80 -13.63
N LEU A 18 -7.47 5.88 -13.87
CA LEU A 18 -6.20 5.85 -13.19
C LEU A 18 -5.30 7.02 -13.61
N LYS A 19 -4.57 7.59 -12.64
CA LYS A 19 -3.64 8.70 -12.80
C LYS A 19 -2.24 8.38 -12.24
N PRO A 20 -1.16 8.81 -12.94
CA PRO A 20 -1.17 9.51 -14.23
C PRO A 20 -1.63 8.59 -15.37
N THR A 21 -1.96 9.18 -16.53
CA THR A 21 -2.47 8.39 -17.66
C THR A 21 -1.43 7.36 -18.14
N ASN A 22 -0.14 7.72 -18.10
CA ASN A 22 0.99 6.82 -18.38
C ASN A 22 1.53 6.17 -17.10
N TYR A 23 0.66 5.57 -16.28
CA TYR A 23 1.04 4.97 -15.00
C TYR A 23 2.01 3.78 -15.14
N THR A 24 2.16 3.21 -16.33
CA THR A 24 3.09 2.10 -16.60
C THR A 24 4.54 2.55 -16.67
N GLU A 25 4.79 3.86 -16.74
CA GLU A 25 6.14 4.43 -16.80
C GLU A 25 6.34 5.59 -15.80
N GLU A 26 5.25 6.28 -15.45
CA GLU A 26 5.28 7.51 -14.67
C GLU A 26 4.43 7.44 -13.40
N PHE A 27 4.78 8.28 -12.45
CA PHE A 27 4.03 8.50 -11.21
C PHE A 27 3.90 10.01 -10.92
N CYS A 28 2.90 10.38 -10.12
CA CYS A 28 2.79 11.74 -9.59
C CYS A 28 3.76 11.94 -8.43
N VAL A 29 4.52 13.04 -8.42
CA VAL A 29 5.28 13.42 -7.21
C VAL A 29 4.32 13.68 -6.04
N THR A 30 4.78 13.43 -4.82
CA THR A 30 3.98 13.54 -3.57
C THR A 30 3.84 14.96 -3.03
N ASP A 31 4.06 15.99 -3.86
CA ASP A 31 3.88 17.40 -3.48
C ASP A 31 2.40 17.77 -3.31
N ASN A 32 2.12 18.99 -2.84
CA ASN A 32 0.76 19.53 -2.62
C ASN A 32 -0.06 19.73 -3.92
N SER A 33 0.38 19.18 -5.06
CA SER A 33 -0.34 19.26 -6.32
C SER A 33 -1.59 18.35 -6.30
N GLN A 34 -2.69 18.86 -6.88
CA GLN A 34 -3.91 18.08 -7.11
C GLN A 34 -3.59 16.87 -8.00
N LEU A 35 -4.18 15.70 -7.71
CA LEU A 35 -3.95 14.47 -8.47
C LEU A 35 -4.26 14.61 -9.98
N GLU A 36 -5.23 15.45 -10.32
CA GLU A 36 -5.69 15.70 -11.69
C GLU A 36 -4.61 16.30 -12.60
N ASN A 37 -3.82 17.22 -12.06
CA ASN A 37 -2.79 17.99 -12.76
C ASN A 37 -1.44 17.86 -12.04
N CYS A 38 -1.13 16.64 -11.58
CA CYS A 38 0.11 16.38 -10.86
C CYS A 38 1.32 16.50 -11.78
N THR A 39 2.46 16.90 -11.22
CA THR A 39 3.74 16.79 -11.92
C THR A 39 4.16 15.31 -11.94
N THR A 40 4.53 14.80 -13.11
CA THR A 40 4.96 13.41 -13.27
C THR A 40 6.47 13.23 -13.28
N LYS A 41 6.92 12.05 -12.84
CA LYS A 41 8.30 11.57 -12.90
C LYS A 41 8.32 10.11 -13.34
N LYS A 42 9.47 9.64 -13.84
CA LYS A 42 9.61 8.24 -14.28
C LYS A 42 9.90 7.31 -13.11
N PHE A 43 9.31 6.12 -13.11
CA PHE A 43 9.63 5.09 -12.10
C PHE A 43 11.11 4.74 -12.06
N SER A 44 11.81 4.78 -13.20
CA SER A 44 13.26 4.53 -13.27
C SER A 44 14.11 5.50 -12.44
N GLU A 45 13.59 6.67 -12.05
CA GLU A 45 14.29 7.62 -11.18
C GLU A 45 14.35 7.12 -9.72
N ILE A 46 13.31 6.41 -9.26
CA ILE A 46 13.22 5.92 -7.87
C ILE A 46 13.45 4.41 -7.76
N LEU A 47 13.25 3.66 -8.84
CA LEU A 47 13.45 2.23 -8.96
C LEU A 47 14.39 1.99 -10.15
N ARG A 48 15.71 1.97 -9.92
CA ARG A 48 16.72 2.00 -11.01
C ARG A 48 16.58 0.86 -12.03
N THR A 49 16.08 -0.30 -11.61
CA THR A 49 15.90 -1.50 -12.44
C THR A 49 14.46 -1.67 -12.94
N PHE A 50 13.63 -0.63 -12.81
CA PHE A 50 12.23 -0.64 -13.23
C PHE A 50 12.06 -1.07 -14.69
N LEU A 51 11.04 -1.91 -14.93
CA LEU A 51 10.58 -2.27 -16.25
C LEU A 51 9.06 -2.06 -16.35
N PRO A 52 8.54 -1.55 -17.48
CA PRO A 52 7.09 -1.41 -17.67
C PRO A 52 6.32 -2.72 -17.49
N SER A 53 6.97 -3.87 -17.73
CA SER A 53 6.39 -5.20 -17.54
C SER A 53 6.10 -5.57 -16.09
N TRP A 54 6.52 -4.76 -15.11
CA TRP A 54 6.13 -4.90 -13.71
C TRP A 54 4.66 -4.53 -13.49
N TRP A 55 4.07 -3.80 -14.45
CA TRP A 55 2.65 -3.51 -14.48
C TRP A 55 1.87 -4.53 -15.30
N VAL A 56 0.74 -4.96 -14.76
CA VAL A 56 -0.29 -5.72 -15.45
C VAL A 56 -1.60 -4.94 -15.35
N SER A 57 -2.18 -4.58 -16.49
CA SER A 57 -3.47 -3.90 -16.54
C SER A 57 -4.61 -4.88 -16.77
N ASP A 58 -5.72 -4.68 -16.08
CA ASP A 58 -7.00 -5.28 -16.40
C ASP A 58 -7.85 -4.23 -17.11
N SER A 59 -7.89 -4.32 -18.45
CA SER A 59 -8.54 -3.35 -19.31
C SER A 59 -10.05 -3.26 -19.10
N GLN A 60 -10.68 -4.25 -18.46
CA GLN A 60 -12.13 -4.28 -18.31
C GLN A 60 -12.64 -3.39 -17.17
N ASN A 61 -11.82 -3.17 -16.13
CA ASN A 61 -12.29 -2.58 -14.87
C ASN A 61 -11.52 -1.32 -14.44
N GLY A 62 -10.54 -0.85 -15.22
CA GLY A 62 -9.69 0.27 -14.79
C GLY A 62 -8.78 -0.12 -13.61
N SER A 63 -8.44 -1.41 -13.52
CA SER A 63 -7.57 -1.97 -12.50
C SER A 63 -6.15 -2.19 -13.04
N ALA A 64 -5.15 -1.92 -12.21
CA ALA A 64 -3.74 -2.10 -12.53
C ALA A 64 -2.99 -2.67 -11.33
N LYS A 65 -2.08 -3.60 -11.60
CA LYS A 65 -1.25 -4.26 -10.60
C LYS A 65 0.22 -4.03 -10.89
N LEU A 66 0.94 -3.49 -9.92
CA LEU A 66 2.41 -3.38 -9.90
C LEU A 66 2.98 -4.46 -9.01
N THR A 67 3.98 -5.19 -9.51
CA THR A 67 4.78 -6.12 -8.70
C THR A 67 6.25 -5.77 -8.84
N ILE A 68 6.91 -5.45 -7.72
CA ILE A 68 8.34 -5.12 -7.69
C ILE A 68 9.12 -6.42 -7.39
N PRO A 69 9.96 -6.93 -8.31
CA PRO A 69 10.78 -8.10 -8.03
C PRO A 69 11.74 -7.82 -6.87
N GLU A 70 12.23 -8.87 -6.19
CA GLU A 70 13.12 -8.74 -5.03
C GLU A 70 14.37 -7.87 -5.32
N SER A 71 14.98 -8.03 -6.50
CA SER A 71 16.12 -7.21 -6.97
C SER A 71 15.73 -5.80 -7.45
N GLY A 72 14.44 -5.49 -7.43
CA GLY A 72 13.85 -4.22 -7.88
C GLY A 72 13.67 -3.19 -6.78
N PHE A 73 13.81 -3.59 -5.51
CA PHE A 73 13.67 -2.68 -4.38
C PHE A 73 14.82 -1.66 -4.32
N PRO A 74 14.53 -0.40 -3.98
CA PRO A 74 15.53 0.66 -3.96
C PRO A 74 16.51 0.50 -2.79
N GLU A 75 17.67 1.16 -2.88
CA GLU A 75 18.64 1.22 -1.77
C GLU A 75 18.21 2.16 -0.63
N GLU A 76 17.33 3.12 -0.95
CA GLU A 76 16.77 4.07 0.00
C GLU A 76 15.26 4.05 -0.10
N GLN A 77 14.57 4.42 0.98
CA GLN A 77 13.11 4.52 0.97
C GLN A 77 12.65 5.55 -0.07
N GLN A 78 11.71 5.16 -0.92
CA GLN A 78 11.13 6.01 -1.95
C GLN A 78 9.62 6.18 -1.75
N GLN A 79 9.07 7.26 -2.26
CA GLN A 79 7.63 7.50 -2.29
C GLN A 79 7.17 7.94 -3.67
N PHE A 80 5.99 7.48 -4.05
CA PHE A 80 5.32 7.92 -5.27
C PHE A 80 3.80 7.99 -5.04
N ARG A 81 3.11 8.76 -5.88
CA ARG A 81 1.66 8.87 -5.83
C ARG A 81 1.03 8.39 -7.14
N LEU A 82 -0.04 7.64 -6.99
CA LEU A 82 -0.99 7.27 -8.04
C LEU A 82 -2.40 7.59 -7.54
N GLY A 83 -3.40 7.34 -8.37
CA GLY A 83 -4.76 7.36 -7.87
C GLY A 83 -5.81 7.26 -8.95
N CYS A 84 -7.05 7.51 -8.56
CA CYS A 84 -8.21 7.48 -9.42
C CYS A 84 -8.90 8.84 -9.42
N ILE A 85 -9.23 9.35 -10.60
CA ILE A 85 -10.07 10.53 -10.75
C ILE A 85 -11.40 10.14 -11.40
N PRO A 86 -12.53 10.79 -11.06
CA PRO A 86 -13.80 10.54 -11.71
C PRO A 86 -13.70 10.75 -13.23
N LYS A 87 -14.27 9.84 -14.02
CA LYS A 87 -14.47 10.03 -15.46
C LYS A 87 -15.46 11.16 -15.67
N LYS A 88 -15.19 12.03 -16.64
CA LYS A 88 -16.17 13.02 -17.08
C LYS A 88 -17.24 12.30 -17.90
N THR A 89 -18.38 11.99 -17.29
CA THR A 89 -19.56 11.49 -18.02
C THR A 89 -20.08 12.61 -18.91
N THR A 90 -20.15 12.36 -20.21
CA THR A 90 -20.82 13.29 -21.16
C THR A 90 -22.32 13.01 -21.11
N GLU A 91 -22.96 13.24 -19.97
CA GLU A 91 -24.42 13.43 -19.91
C GLU A 91 -24.84 14.12 -18.60
N SER A 92 -25.57 15.23 -18.80
CA SER A 92 -26.22 16.16 -17.88
C SER A 92 -25.38 17.28 -17.21
N PRO A 93 -25.70 18.57 -17.48
CA PRO A 93 -25.06 19.73 -16.85
C PRO A 93 -25.70 20.05 -15.50
N GLN A 94 -24.95 19.89 -14.40
CA GLN A 94 -25.09 20.55 -13.08
C GLN A 94 -24.31 19.70 -12.05
N ALA A 95 -23.46 20.19 -11.15
CA ALA A 95 -23.39 21.52 -10.57
C ALA A 95 -21.93 21.84 -10.17
N SER A 96 -21.35 22.85 -10.80
CA SER A 96 -20.33 23.68 -10.16
C SER A 96 -21.07 24.79 -9.41
N LEU A 97 -21.53 24.51 -8.20
CA LEU A 97 -21.95 25.54 -7.26
C LEU A 97 -20.91 25.58 -6.15
N SER A 98 -19.97 26.51 -6.31
CA SER A 98 -19.21 27.07 -5.20
C SER A 98 -20.20 27.71 -4.23
N VAL A 99 -20.48 27.06 -3.10
CA VAL A 99 -21.30 27.65 -2.03
C VAL A 99 -20.37 28.13 -0.93
N ASN A 100 -20.10 29.43 -0.95
CA ASN A 100 -19.99 30.20 0.29
C ASN A 100 -21.41 30.52 0.76
N THR A 101 -21.62 30.48 2.07
CA THR A 101 -22.68 31.11 2.88
C THR A 101 -23.56 30.13 3.64
N GLU A 102 -23.57 30.37 4.95
CA GLU A 102 -24.26 29.67 6.02
C GLU A 102 -25.80 29.74 5.93
N LYS A 103 -26.42 28.70 6.47
CA LYS A 103 -27.69 28.65 7.22
C LYS A 103 -28.90 27.93 6.57
N GLU A 104 -29.38 26.98 7.37
CA GLU A 104 -30.74 26.44 7.53
C GLU A 104 -31.25 25.26 6.68
N GLU A 105 -31.37 24.14 7.40
CA GLU A 105 -32.34 23.05 7.34
C GLU A 105 -33.35 23.03 6.18
N GLY A 106 -33.21 22.01 5.32
CA GLY A 106 -34.21 21.63 4.33
C GLY A 106 -33.67 20.51 3.46
N ALA A 107 -34.25 19.32 3.57
CA ALA A 107 -33.84 18.08 2.92
C ALA A 107 -33.43 18.27 1.44
N GLN A 108 -32.18 17.95 1.10
CA GLN A 108 -31.73 17.91 -0.29
C GLN A 108 -30.82 16.71 -0.55
N ASN A 109 -31.24 15.91 -1.51
CA ASN A 109 -30.63 14.75 -2.15
C ASN A 109 -29.14 14.55 -1.92
N THR A 110 -28.79 13.34 -1.45
CA THR A 110 -27.43 12.79 -1.50
C THR A 110 -27.02 12.55 -2.97
N GLY A 111 -26.70 13.62 -3.70
CA GLY A 111 -25.87 13.53 -4.89
C GLY A 111 -24.47 13.12 -4.46
N ALA A 112 -23.99 11.98 -4.91
CA ALA A 112 -22.65 11.50 -4.58
C ALA A 112 -21.60 12.48 -5.11
N SER A 113 -20.99 13.27 -4.22
CA SER A 113 -19.81 14.07 -4.57
C SER A 113 -18.68 13.11 -4.94
N THR A 114 -18.37 13.01 -6.23
CA THR A 114 -17.29 12.15 -6.73
C THR A 114 -15.94 12.78 -6.37
N SER A 115 -15.30 12.31 -5.30
CA SER A 115 -13.98 12.75 -4.88
C SER A 115 -12.86 11.95 -5.54
N ASN A 116 -11.68 12.55 -5.66
CA ASN A 116 -10.48 11.87 -6.14
C ASN A 116 -9.96 10.88 -5.08
N CYS A 117 -9.48 9.71 -5.52
CA CYS A 117 -8.77 8.75 -4.67
C CYS A 117 -7.26 8.94 -4.84
N SER A 118 -6.56 9.36 -3.78
CA SER A 118 -5.11 9.55 -3.79
C SER A 118 -4.41 8.40 -3.07
N VAL A 119 -3.49 7.73 -3.76
CA VAL A 119 -2.73 6.58 -3.24
C VAL A 119 -1.26 6.96 -3.17
N ILE A 120 -0.77 7.24 -1.95
CA ILE A 120 0.66 7.49 -1.70
C ILE A 120 1.30 6.18 -1.28
N VAL A 121 2.24 5.71 -2.10
CA VAL A 121 2.93 4.44 -1.91
C VAL A 121 4.32 4.73 -1.38
N THR A 122 4.67 4.08 -0.27
CA THR A 122 6.04 4.07 0.25
C THR A 122 6.69 2.73 -0.07
N VAL A 123 7.80 2.75 -0.78
CA VAL A 123 8.64 1.58 -1.08
C VAL A 123 9.83 1.60 -0.12
N LYS A 124 9.91 0.61 0.76
CA LYS A 124 11.04 0.48 1.70
C LYS A 124 12.30 0.07 0.96
N ALA A 125 13.46 0.44 1.51
CA ALA A 125 14.73 -0.01 0.96
C ALA A 125 14.88 -1.54 1.08
N SER A 126 15.66 -2.13 0.18
CA SER A 126 15.87 -3.59 0.06
C SER A 126 16.44 -4.24 1.32
N ASN A 127 17.18 -3.50 2.14
CA ASN A 127 17.76 -3.96 3.40
C ASN A 127 16.82 -3.85 4.62
N PHE A 128 15.58 -3.37 4.46
CA PHE A 128 14.57 -3.42 5.53
C PHE A 128 13.95 -4.82 5.60
N SER A 129 14.75 -5.82 5.95
CA SER A 129 14.23 -7.13 6.35
C SER A 129 13.67 -7.00 7.77
N SER A 130 12.38 -7.25 7.94
CA SER A 130 11.78 -7.37 9.26
C SER A 130 12.43 -8.59 9.92
N LEU A 131 13.25 -8.38 10.95
CA LEU A 131 13.74 -9.49 11.78
C LEU A 131 12.53 -10.08 12.51
N ALA A 132 11.84 -11.04 11.89
CA ALA A 132 10.94 -11.94 12.59
C ALA A 132 11.82 -12.85 13.46
N SER A 133 12.27 -12.32 14.59
CA SER A 133 12.98 -13.06 15.62
C SER A 133 12.06 -14.15 16.13
N SER A 134 12.16 -15.33 15.51
CA SER A 134 11.56 -16.55 16.01
C SER A 134 12.35 -16.97 17.24
N ILE A 135 12.16 -16.27 18.36
CA ILE A 135 12.71 -16.69 19.64
C ILE A 135 11.85 -17.89 20.07
N ALA A 136 12.27 -19.09 19.70
CA ALA A 136 11.73 -20.31 20.28
C ALA A 136 12.01 -20.28 21.80
N PRO A 137 11.01 -20.47 22.67
CA PRO A 137 11.29 -20.57 24.09
C PRO A 137 12.05 -21.86 24.35
N THR A 138 13.31 -21.74 24.79
CA THR A 138 14.06 -22.88 25.33
C THR A 138 13.37 -23.33 26.62
N ALA A 139 12.67 -24.47 26.57
CA ALA A 139 12.15 -25.12 27.75
C ALA A 139 13.33 -25.60 28.62
N ALA A 140 13.50 -25.00 29.80
CA ALA A 140 14.44 -25.50 30.79
C ALA A 140 13.88 -26.81 31.39
N VAL A 141 14.50 -27.94 31.04
CA VAL A 141 14.24 -29.22 31.71
C VAL A 141 14.84 -29.13 33.11
N ALA A 142 13.99 -28.94 34.13
CA ALA A 142 14.38 -29.11 35.52
C ALA A 142 14.64 -30.61 35.76
N GLY A 143 15.93 -31.00 35.82
CA GLY A 143 16.34 -32.35 36.13
C GLY A 143 16.00 -32.72 37.57
N GLY A 144 15.12 -33.69 37.76
CA GLY A 144 14.87 -34.32 39.06
C GLY A 144 16.03 -35.23 39.45
N VAL A 145 16.55 -35.04 40.66
CA VAL A 145 17.46 -36.01 41.29
C VAL A 145 16.64 -36.85 42.27
N ALA A 146 16.36 -38.10 41.91
CA ALA A 146 15.85 -39.10 42.83
C ALA A 146 17.06 -39.72 43.56
N ALA A 147 17.19 -39.46 44.87
CA ALA A 147 18.17 -40.15 45.72
C ALA A 147 17.56 -41.47 46.22
N LEU A 148 18.16 -42.60 45.82
CA LEU A 148 17.81 -43.94 46.29
C LEU A 148 18.71 -44.37 47.47
N THR A 149 18.03 -44.80 48.54
CA THR A 149 18.34 -45.92 49.48
C THR A 149 19.61 -45.93 50.35
N GLY A 150 19.40 -46.14 51.66
CA GLY A 150 20.37 -46.71 52.61
C GLY A 150 19.67 -47.26 53.85
N PHE A 151 19.97 -48.50 54.22
CA PHE A 151 19.17 -49.45 55.01
C PHE A 151 19.84 -49.76 56.37
N LEU A 152 19.03 -50.11 57.40
CA LEU A 152 19.33 -50.82 58.67
C LEU A 152 20.15 -50.14 59.78
N VAL A 153 19.62 -50.19 61.02
CA VAL A 153 20.12 -51.08 62.10
C VAL A 153 19.02 -51.24 63.15
N GLY A 154 18.70 -52.49 63.49
CA GLY A 154 17.89 -52.90 64.64
C GLY A 154 18.76 -53.35 65.83
N SER A 155 18.10 -53.45 66.98
CA SER A 155 18.59 -53.56 68.36
C SER A 155 19.56 -54.69 68.72
N PHE A 156 20.37 -54.41 69.75
CA PHE A 156 20.71 -55.33 70.84
C PHE A 156 20.59 -54.56 72.16
#